data_AF-A0A7V2RME5-F1
#
_entry.id   AF-A0A7V2RME5-F1
#
_cell.length_a   1.000
_cell.length_b   1.000
_cell.length_c   1.000
_cell.angle_alpha   90.00
_cell.angle_beta   90.00
_cell.angle_gamma   90.00
#
_symmetry.space_group_name_H-M   'P 1'
#
loop_
_entity.id
_entity.type
_entity.pdbx_description
1 polymer ?
#
loop_
_entity_poly.entity_id
_entity_poly.type
_entity_poly.pdbx_seq_one_letter_code
_entity_poly.pdbx_strand_id
1 'polypeptide(L)'
;MQLLTEGVLLETIERAKRLKAKTPNVPDVHFQVLERGCNEELENIIAKLNFLLSGRKYQDPKNQSVRLKEFKLVVRNFDVLENVGYAALTRCDTNDDVSMCKLIQRICREINYPLQPPTVVCLSKDYYCIYPHLKLLCIPLLESDSLLHLPDLYHELGHPLITEENNPKVEPFRKELGKLLVEIRKYFTNKIMY
;
A
#
# COMPACT_ATOMS: atom_id res chain seq x y z
N MET A 1 2.05 1.51 -32.93
CA MET A 1 1.57 1.70 -31.54
C MET A 1 1.40 0.37 -30.80
N GLN A 2 0.81 -0.66 -31.41
CA GLN A 2 0.63 -1.99 -30.80
C GLN A 2 1.95 -2.69 -30.45
N LEU A 3 2.92 -2.73 -31.38
CA LEU A 3 4.27 -3.28 -31.15
C LEU A 3 5.04 -2.58 -30.03
N LEU A 4 4.90 -1.25 -29.90
CA LEU A 4 5.53 -0.49 -28.81
C LEU A 4 4.95 -0.89 -27.45
N THR A 5 3.63 -1.09 -27.38
CA THR A 5 2.94 -1.48 -26.14
C THR A 5 3.35 -2.89 -25.70
N GLU A 6 3.52 -3.81 -26.66
CA GLU A 6 4.01 -5.17 -26.40
C GLU A 6 5.45 -5.18 -25.90
N GLY A 7 6.33 -4.37 -26.50
CA GLY A 7 7.72 -4.23 -26.05
C GLY A 7 7.81 -3.75 -24.59
N VAL A 8 7.06 -2.71 -24.23
CA VAL A 8 7.07 -2.17 -22.85
C VAL A 8 6.43 -3.15 -21.86
N LEU A 9 5.38 -3.89 -22.25
CA LEU A 9 4.80 -4.94 -21.42
C LEU A 9 5.82 -6.04 -21.10
N LEU A 10 6.53 -6.53 -22.11
CA LEU A 10 7.57 -7.55 -21.94
C LEU A 10 8.70 -7.06 -21.03
N GLU A 11 9.17 -5.84 -21.24
CA GLU A 11 10.20 -5.22 -20.41
C GLU A 11 9.76 -5.08 -18.94
N THR A 12 8.52 -4.64 -18.72
CA THR A 12 7.93 -4.54 -17.36
C THR A 12 7.83 -5.90 -16.69
N ILE A 13 7.42 -6.95 -17.42
CA ILE A 13 7.36 -8.33 -16.89
C ILE A 13 8.75 -8.81 -16.48
N GLU A 14 9.76 -8.59 -17.31
CA GLU A 14 11.13 -9.01 -16.99
C GLU A 14 11.71 -8.21 -15.82
N ARG A 15 11.41 -6.91 -15.71
CA ARG A 15 11.79 -6.10 -14.54
C ARG A 15 11.13 -6.62 -13.26
N ALA A 16 9.84 -6.97 -13.30
CA ALA A 16 9.14 -7.55 -12.16
C ALA A 16 9.74 -8.89 -11.72
N LYS A 17 10.07 -9.78 -12.66
CA LYS A 17 10.77 -11.05 -12.34
C LYS A 17 12.15 -10.82 -11.72
N ARG A 18 12.92 -9.85 -12.25
CA ARG A 18 14.23 -9.49 -11.69
C ARG A 18 14.12 -8.90 -10.28
N LEU A 19 13.08 -8.12 -10.02
CA LEU A 19 12.80 -7.60 -8.68
C LEU A 19 12.55 -8.74 -7.69
N LYS A 20 11.74 -9.73 -8.07
CA LYS A 20 11.50 -10.93 -7.26
C LYS A 20 12.79 -11.66 -6.89
N ALA A 21 13.70 -11.80 -7.85
CA ALA A 21 15.00 -12.45 -7.62
C ALA A 21 15.93 -11.66 -6.69
N LYS A 22 15.67 -10.36 -6.49
CA LYS A 22 16.44 -9.47 -5.59
C LYS A 22 15.84 -9.37 -4.19
N THR A 23 14.76 -10.09 -3.89
CA THR A 23 14.14 -10.05 -2.55
C THR A 23 15.17 -10.43 -1.49
N PRO A 24 15.47 -9.56 -0.51
CA PRO A 24 16.42 -9.87 0.55
C PRO A 24 15.83 -10.88 1.52
N ASN A 25 16.65 -11.76 2.08
CA ASN A 25 16.25 -12.58 3.22
C ASN A 25 16.16 -11.68 4.46
N VAL A 26 14.94 -11.38 4.91
CA VAL A 26 14.78 -10.46 6.04
C VAL A 26 14.83 -11.21 7.37
N PRO A 27 15.74 -10.83 8.30
CA PRO A 27 15.94 -11.60 9.53
C PRO A 27 14.83 -11.39 10.57
N ASP A 28 14.20 -10.22 10.59
CA ASP A 28 13.24 -9.85 11.63
C ASP A 28 11.78 -10.17 11.24
N VAL A 29 11.03 -10.73 12.21
CA VAL A 29 9.64 -11.16 12.05
C VAL A 29 8.69 -10.04 11.64
N HIS A 30 8.98 -8.79 12.03
CA HIS A 30 8.16 -7.63 11.68
C HIS A 30 8.16 -7.36 10.18
N PHE A 31 9.22 -7.73 9.47
CA PHE A 31 9.36 -7.52 8.04
C PHE A 31 8.96 -8.72 7.19
N GLN A 32 8.89 -9.92 7.76
CA GLN A 32 8.41 -11.12 7.06
C GLN A 32 6.97 -10.96 6.56
N VAL A 33 6.15 -10.17 7.28
CA VAL A 33 4.77 -9.84 6.86
C VAL A 33 4.79 -8.97 5.61
N LEU A 34 5.64 -7.94 5.60
CA LEU A 34 5.82 -7.06 4.45
C LEU A 34 6.40 -7.84 3.26
N GLU A 35 7.39 -8.69 3.48
CA GLU A 35 8.00 -9.54 2.45
C GLU A 35 6.95 -10.41 1.77
N ARG A 36 6.10 -11.09 2.56
CA ARG A 36 5.01 -11.91 2.03
C ARG A 36 4.04 -11.07 1.20
N GLY A 37 3.58 -9.93 1.74
CA GLY A 37 2.66 -9.04 1.04
C GLY A 37 3.24 -8.50 -0.27
N CYS A 38 4.51 -8.09 -0.26
CA CYS A 38 5.21 -7.65 -1.45
C CYS A 38 5.31 -8.75 -2.52
N ASN A 39 5.62 -9.98 -2.11
CA ASN A 39 5.71 -11.12 -3.02
C ASN A 39 4.34 -11.49 -3.61
N GLU A 40 3.27 -11.50 -2.81
CA GLU A 40 1.90 -11.77 -3.27
C GLU A 40 1.44 -10.70 -4.29
N GLU A 41 1.70 -9.42 -4.00
CA GLU A 41 1.37 -8.33 -4.93
C GLU A 41 2.20 -8.37 -6.21
N LEU A 42 3.48 -8.76 -6.13
CA LEU A 42 4.33 -8.90 -7.31
C LEU A 42 3.81 -10.00 -8.24
N GLU A 43 3.39 -11.14 -7.68
CA GLU A 43 2.77 -12.22 -8.44
C GLU A 43 1.47 -11.76 -9.11
N ASN A 44 0.63 -11.03 -8.38
CA ASN A 44 -0.60 -10.44 -8.92
C ASN A 44 -0.33 -9.49 -10.09
N ILE A 45 0.73 -8.67 -9.98
CA ILE A 45 1.17 -7.77 -11.05
C ILE A 45 1.66 -8.56 -12.26
N ILE A 46 2.52 -9.56 -12.07
CA ILE A 46 3.04 -10.40 -13.16
C ILE A 46 1.88 -11.12 -13.88
N ALA A 47 0.91 -11.66 -13.13
CA ALA A 47 -0.28 -12.29 -13.69
C ALA A 47 -1.10 -11.30 -14.53
N LYS A 48 -1.34 -10.08 -14.03
CA LYS A 48 -2.06 -9.02 -14.76
C LYS A 48 -1.32 -8.60 -16.03
N LEU A 49 0.00 -8.42 -15.97
CA LEU A 49 0.81 -8.07 -17.14
C LEU A 49 0.76 -9.16 -18.21
N ASN A 50 0.87 -10.44 -17.81
CA ASN A 50 0.73 -11.57 -18.73
C ASN A 50 -0.67 -11.63 -19.37
N PHE A 51 -1.71 -11.33 -18.60
CA PHE A 51 -3.08 -11.24 -19.13
C PHE A 51 -3.24 -10.08 -20.12
N LEU A 52 -2.64 -8.92 -19.85
CA LEU A 52 -2.61 -7.78 -20.78
C LEU A 52 -1.81 -8.08 -22.05
N LEU A 53 -0.79 -8.93 -21.97
CA LEU A 53 0.04 -9.33 -23.10
C LEU A 53 -0.65 -10.36 -24.01
N SER A 54 -1.22 -11.40 -23.42
CA SER A 54 -1.68 -12.61 -24.14
C SER A 54 -3.19 -12.83 -24.12
N GLY A 55 -3.94 -12.07 -23.33
CA GLY A 55 -5.38 -12.24 -23.18
C GLY A 55 -6.14 -11.98 -24.48
N ARG A 56 -7.02 -12.90 -24.86
CA ARG A 56 -7.84 -12.81 -26.10
C ARG A 56 -8.58 -11.48 -26.23
N LYS A 57 -9.06 -10.93 -25.10
CA LYS A 57 -9.72 -9.61 -25.02
C LYS A 57 -8.87 -8.50 -25.65
N TYR A 58 -7.55 -8.52 -25.44
CA TYR A 58 -6.63 -7.46 -25.85
C TYR A 58 -5.94 -7.73 -27.19
N GLN A 59 -6.27 -8.83 -27.85
CA GLN A 59 -5.87 -9.08 -29.23
C GLN A 59 -6.81 -8.35 -30.23
N ASP A 60 -8.00 -7.96 -29.79
CA ASP A 60 -8.91 -7.11 -30.57
C ASP A 60 -8.37 -5.66 -30.63
N PRO A 61 -8.16 -5.07 -31.83
CA PRO A 61 -7.79 -3.67 -32.00
C PRO A 61 -8.70 -2.67 -31.28
N LYS A 62 -9.99 -2.99 -31.10
CA LYS A 62 -10.96 -2.12 -30.41
C LYS A 62 -10.66 -1.95 -28.92
N ASN A 63 -9.97 -2.92 -28.32
CA ASN A 63 -9.69 -2.94 -26.88
C ASN A 63 -8.32 -2.36 -26.51
N GLN A 64 -7.54 -1.83 -27.47
CA GLN A 64 -6.19 -1.31 -27.19
C GLN A 64 -6.19 -0.10 -26.25
N SER A 65 -7.22 0.75 -26.29
CA SER A 65 -7.33 1.90 -25.38
C SER A 65 -7.55 1.46 -23.92
N VAL A 66 -8.38 0.43 -23.73
CA VAL A 66 -8.62 -0.20 -22.42
C VAL A 66 -7.36 -0.90 -21.93
N ARG A 67 -6.69 -1.66 -22.81
CA ARG A 67 -5.40 -2.32 -22.53
C ARG A 67 -4.38 -1.32 -21.98
N LEU A 68 -4.24 -0.17 -22.64
CA LEU A 68 -3.29 0.87 -22.23
C LEU A 68 -3.66 1.50 -20.87
N LYS A 69 -4.95 1.72 -20.60
CA LYS A 69 -5.40 2.25 -19.30
C LYS A 69 -5.10 1.25 -18.17
N GLU A 70 -5.44 -0.01 -18.36
CA GLU A 70 -5.16 -1.07 -17.39
C GLU A 70 -3.65 -1.25 -17.21
N PHE A 71 -2.87 -1.23 -18.28
CA PHE A 71 -1.41 -1.27 -18.22
C PHE A 71 -0.84 -0.14 -17.35
N LYS A 72 -1.29 1.11 -17.55
CA LYS A 72 -0.85 2.25 -16.73
C LYS A 72 -1.16 2.07 -15.24
N LEU A 73 -2.31 1.50 -14.90
CA LEU A 73 -2.68 1.20 -13.52
C LEU A 73 -1.75 0.12 -12.92
N VAL A 74 -1.46 -0.94 -13.68
CA VAL A 74 -0.55 -2.00 -13.24
C VAL A 74 0.87 -1.48 -13.05
N VAL A 75 1.37 -0.65 -13.98
CA VAL A 75 2.69 0.00 -13.84
C VAL A 75 2.74 0.89 -12.61
N ARG A 76 1.72 1.72 -12.36
CA ARG A 76 1.67 2.55 -11.16
C ARG A 76 1.76 1.72 -9.87
N ASN A 77 1.06 0.59 -9.82
CA ASN A 77 1.11 -0.31 -8.66
C ASN A 77 2.49 -0.99 -8.54
N PHE A 78 3.09 -1.37 -9.67
CA PHE A 78 4.45 -1.90 -9.71
C PHE A 78 5.48 -0.89 -9.21
N ASP A 79 5.37 0.38 -9.62
CA ASP A 79 6.26 1.44 -9.17
C ASP A 79 6.17 1.66 -7.65
N VAL A 80 4.97 1.61 -7.07
CA VAL A 80 4.80 1.66 -5.60
C VAL A 80 5.46 0.45 -4.95
N LEU A 81 5.22 -0.74 -5.47
CA LEU A 81 5.78 -1.96 -4.90
C LEU A 81 7.32 -1.96 -4.93
N GLU A 82 7.93 -1.54 -6.04
CA GLU A 82 9.39 -1.47 -6.18
C GLU A 82 10.00 -0.35 -5.33
N ASN A 83 9.46 0.87 -5.42
CA ASN A 83 10.08 2.05 -4.81
C ASN A 83 9.73 2.23 -3.33
N VAL A 84 8.69 1.55 -2.84
CA VAL A 84 8.25 1.63 -1.44
C VAL A 84 8.42 0.28 -0.76
N GLY A 85 7.71 -0.76 -1.22
CA GLY A 85 7.71 -2.07 -0.56
C GLY A 85 9.08 -2.75 -0.54
N TYR A 86 9.67 -2.96 -1.72
CA TYR A 86 11.00 -3.56 -1.85
C TYR A 86 12.12 -2.64 -1.36
N ALA A 87 11.97 -1.34 -1.54
CA ALA A 87 12.90 -0.37 -0.97
C ALA A 87 12.95 -0.45 0.56
N ALA A 88 11.78 -0.59 1.21
CA ALA A 88 11.66 -0.79 2.65
C ALA A 88 12.34 -2.09 3.11
N LEU A 89 12.11 -3.20 2.40
CA LEU A 89 12.76 -4.50 2.71
C LEU A 89 14.28 -4.47 2.53
N THR A 90 14.77 -3.70 1.56
CA THR A 90 16.22 -3.66 1.23
C THR A 90 17.00 -2.69 2.10
N ARG A 91 16.34 -1.63 2.60
CA ARG A 91 16.98 -0.52 3.32
C ARG A 91 16.59 -0.46 4.79
N CYS A 92 15.85 -1.45 5.30
CA CYS A 92 15.41 -1.45 6.68
C CYS A 92 16.60 -1.41 7.64
N ASP A 93 16.50 -0.57 8.66
CA ASP A 93 17.45 -0.51 9.77
C ASP A 93 16.97 -1.43 10.91
N THR A 94 17.85 -2.29 11.40
CA THR A 94 17.48 -3.29 12.43
C THR A 94 17.31 -2.70 13.83
N ASN A 95 17.64 -1.42 14.04
CA ASN A 95 17.47 -0.76 15.33
C ASN A 95 16.21 0.10 15.32
N ASP A 96 16.18 1.14 14.49
CA ASP A 96 15.14 2.17 14.53
C ASP A 96 13.81 1.63 14.04
N ASP A 97 13.80 0.97 12.88
CA ASP A 97 12.56 0.44 12.29
C ASP A 97 11.94 -0.66 13.19
N VAL A 98 12.79 -1.50 13.78
CA VAL A 98 12.35 -2.56 14.72
C VAL A 98 11.82 -1.94 16.01
N SER A 99 12.45 -0.89 16.53
CA SER A 99 11.96 -0.15 17.69
C SER A 99 10.58 0.44 17.42
N MET A 100 10.40 1.07 16.26
CA MET A 100 9.13 1.65 15.84
C MET A 100 8.04 0.61 15.58
N CYS A 101 8.39 -0.55 15.01
CA CYS A 101 7.49 -1.69 14.91
C CYS A 101 6.98 -2.13 16.29
N LYS A 102 7.88 -2.22 17.29
CA LYS A 102 7.50 -2.57 18.67
C LYS A 102 6.61 -1.50 19.32
N LEU A 103 6.87 -0.23 19.07
CA LEU A 103 6.04 0.88 19.55
C LEU A 103 4.63 0.80 18.97
N ILE A 104 4.50 0.68 17.64
CA ILE A 104 3.19 0.54 16.99
C ILE A 104 2.44 -0.70 17.47
N GLN A 105 3.14 -1.81 17.70
CA GLN A 105 2.50 -2.99 18.29
C GLN A 105 1.97 -2.75 19.71
N ARG A 106 2.67 -1.97 20.53
CA ARG A 106 2.18 -1.59 21.86
C ARG A 106 0.95 -0.70 21.76
N ILE A 107 0.99 0.33 20.91
CA ILE A 107 -0.14 1.22 20.64
C ILE A 107 -1.37 0.42 20.18
N CYS A 108 -1.20 -0.45 19.18
CA CYS A 108 -2.29 -1.27 18.67
C CYS A 108 -2.89 -2.20 19.73
N ARG A 109 -2.07 -2.73 20.65
CA ARG A 109 -2.57 -3.54 21.77
C ARG A 109 -3.35 -2.68 22.78
N GLU A 110 -2.83 -1.50 23.10
CA GLU A 110 -3.45 -0.58 24.06
C GLU A 110 -4.84 -0.13 23.61
N ILE A 111 -4.99 0.24 22.33
CA ILE A 111 -6.27 0.72 21.78
C ILE A 111 -7.18 -0.40 21.27
N ASN A 112 -6.80 -1.67 21.48
CA ASN A 112 -7.49 -2.84 20.91
C ASN A 112 -7.74 -2.71 19.40
N TYR A 113 -6.70 -2.32 18.67
CA TYR A 113 -6.77 -2.08 17.24
C TYR A 113 -7.23 -3.34 16.48
N PRO A 114 -8.25 -3.27 15.62
CA PRO A 114 -8.94 -4.45 15.09
C PRO A 114 -8.16 -5.18 13.97
N LEU A 115 -7.17 -4.53 13.38
CA LEU A 115 -6.39 -5.04 12.26
C LEU A 115 -4.98 -5.45 12.68
N GLN A 116 -4.27 -6.16 11.80
CA GLN A 116 -2.87 -6.49 12.02
C GLN A 116 -2.04 -5.19 12.04
N PRO A 117 -1.16 -4.99 13.04
CA PRO A 117 -0.28 -3.83 13.07
C PRO A 117 0.62 -3.78 11.82
N PRO A 118 0.84 -2.61 11.22
CA PRO A 118 1.71 -2.47 10.07
C PRO A 118 3.19 -2.67 10.43
N THR A 119 3.99 -3.09 9.46
CA THR A 119 5.45 -2.95 9.48
C THR A 119 5.79 -1.47 9.36
N VAL A 120 6.76 -0.98 10.13
CA VAL A 120 7.14 0.43 10.17
C VAL A 120 8.55 0.59 9.62
N VAL A 121 8.77 1.61 8.79
CA VAL A 121 10.10 2.00 8.31
C VAL A 121 10.32 3.51 8.36
N CYS A 122 11.49 3.92 8.83
CA CYS A 122 11.96 5.30 8.93
C CYS A 122 12.55 5.79 7.60
N LEU A 123 11.82 5.58 6.50
CA LEU A 123 12.28 5.85 5.12
C LEU A 123 11.41 6.87 4.37
N SER A 124 10.47 7.53 5.05
CA SER A 124 9.64 8.53 4.37
C SER A 124 10.48 9.74 3.96
N LYS A 125 10.31 10.18 2.71
CA LYS A 125 10.90 11.42 2.19
C LYS A 125 10.05 12.65 2.48
N ASP A 126 8.76 12.43 2.74
CA ASP A 126 7.78 13.46 3.00
C ASP A 126 7.35 13.38 4.48
N TYR A 127 6.05 13.33 4.72
CA TYR A 127 5.43 13.14 6.03
C TYR A 127 5.11 11.66 6.29
N TYR A 128 4.41 11.38 7.38
CA TYR A 128 3.84 10.05 7.65
C TYR A 128 2.98 9.57 6.49
N CYS A 129 3.09 8.29 6.14
CA CYS A 129 2.31 7.71 5.06
C CYS A 129 2.15 6.21 5.26
N ILE A 130 0.91 5.73 5.26
CA ILE A 130 0.59 4.31 5.26
C ILE A 130 0.21 3.81 3.86
N TYR A 131 0.69 2.61 3.54
CA TYR A 131 0.29 1.81 2.38
C TYR A 131 -0.53 0.62 2.90
N PRO A 132 -1.87 0.74 3.04
CA PRO A 132 -2.69 -0.26 3.72
C PRO A 132 -2.58 -1.65 3.09
N HIS A 133 -2.52 -1.72 1.75
CA HIS A 133 -2.40 -2.96 0.99
C HIS A 133 -1.08 -3.72 1.26
N LEU A 134 0.00 -3.01 1.63
CA LEU A 134 1.26 -3.62 2.04
C LEU A 134 1.38 -3.77 3.56
N LYS A 135 0.41 -3.24 4.32
CA LYS A 135 0.51 -3.05 5.78
C LYS A 135 1.84 -2.40 6.16
N LEU A 136 2.23 -1.37 5.41
CA LEU A 136 3.49 -0.66 5.59
C LEU A 136 3.22 0.79 6.00
N LEU A 137 3.81 1.20 7.11
CA LEU A 137 3.82 2.58 7.59
C LEU A 137 5.22 3.16 7.38
N CYS A 138 5.31 4.21 6.57
CA CYS A 138 6.53 4.97 6.38
C CYS A 138 6.49 6.22 7.26
N ILE A 139 7.54 6.43 8.03
CA ILE A 139 7.70 7.61 8.89
C ILE A 139 8.97 8.38 8.53
N PRO A 140 9.04 9.69 8.79
CA PRO A 140 10.28 10.45 8.59
C PRO A 140 11.44 9.90 9.43
N LEU A 141 12.66 10.05 8.90
CA LEU A 141 13.87 9.40 9.42
C LEU A 141 14.14 9.66 10.92
N LEU A 142 13.92 10.89 11.38
CA LEU A 142 14.24 11.32 12.76
C LEU A 142 13.07 11.15 13.74
N GLU A 143 11.95 10.57 13.31
CA GLU A 143 10.80 10.35 14.18
C GLU A 143 11.01 9.20 15.17
N SER A 144 12.00 8.34 14.92
CA SER A 144 12.47 7.36 15.91
C SER A 144 13.06 8.04 17.15
N ASP A 145 13.59 9.26 17.02
CA ASP A 145 14.26 10.00 18.11
C ASP A 145 13.31 10.89 18.92
N SER A 146 12.09 11.15 18.43
CA SER A 146 11.14 12.08 19.04
C SER A 146 9.70 11.61 18.89
N LEU A 147 8.96 11.53 19.99
CA LEU A 147 7.55 11.10 20.00
C LEU A 147 6.54 12.27 19.91
N LEU A 148 6.99 13.46 19.50
CA LEU A 148 6.11 14.64 19.42
C LEU A 148 4.97 14.45 18.40
N HIS A 149 5.18 13.63 17.38
CA HIS A 149 4.22 13.35 16.30
C HIS A 149 3.45 12.03 16.51
N LEU A 150 3.35 11.57 17.76
CA LEU A 150 2.52 10.43 18.12
C LEU A 150 1.06 10.56 17.61
N PRO A 151 0.40 11.74 17.63
CA PRO A 151 -0.93 11.89 17.03
C PRO A 151 -1.00 11.53 15.55
N ASP A 152 0.06 11.79 14.78
CA ASP A 152 0.12 11.49 13.35
C ASP A 152 0.22 9.97 13.10
N LEU A 153 0.88 9.22 14.00
CA LEU A 153 0.84 7.75 13.96
C LEU A 153 -0.59 7.23 14.12
N TYR A 154 -1.38 7.80 15.03
CA TYR A 154 -2.79 7.43 15.18
C TYR A 154 -3.61 7.81 13.95
N HIS A 155 -3.32 8.96 13.32
CA HIS A 155 -3.96 9.36 12.08
C HIS A 155 -3.74 8.30 10.99
N GLU A 156 -2.49 7.89 10.77
CA GLU A 156 -2.16 6.90 9.75
C GLU A 156 -2.79 5.53 10.06
N LEU A 157 -2.83 5.11 11.32
CA LEU A 157 -3.55 3.89 11.73
C LEU A 157 -5.07 3.99 11.48
N GLY A 158 -5.62 5.19 11.32
CA GLY A 158 -7.02 5.38 10.92
C GLY A 158 -7.30 4.98 9.47
N HIS A 159 -6.35 5.14 8.54
CA HIS A 159 -6.60 4.90 7.13
C HIS A 159 -7.00 3.45 6.80
N PRO A 160 -6.33 2.40 7.33
CA PRO A 160 -6.76 1.02 7.08
C PRO A 160 -8.17 0.71 7.60
N LEU A 161 -8.63 1.37 8.67
CA LEU A 161 -10.00 1.18 9.18
C LEU A 161 -11.07 1.63 8.18
N ILE A 162 -10.71 2.57 7.29
CA ILE A 162 -11.59 3.12 6.26
C ILE A 162 -11.48 2.31 4.97
N THR A 163 -10.26 1.91 4.58
CA THR A 163 -9.96 1.31 3.27
C THR A 163 -10.06 -0.21 3.24
N GLU A 164 -9.99 -0.90 4.39
CA GLU A 164 -10.10 -2.36 4.45
C GLU A 164 -11.52 -2.82 4.06
N GLU A 165 -11.60 -3.60 2.98
CA GLU A 165 -12.84 -4.13 2.42
C GLU A 165 -13.17 -5.52 2.98
N ASN A 166 -14.46 -5.82 3.09
CA ASN A 166 -14.95 -7.16 3.46
C ASN A 166 -14.40 -7.72 4.79
N ASN A 167 -13.99 -6.85 5.72
CA ASN A 167 -13.50 -7.25 7.04
C ASN A 167 -14.54 -6.90 8.13
N PRO A 168 -15.22 -7.92 8.72
CA PRO A 168 -16.24 -7.72 9.75
C PRO A 168 -15.77 -6.95 10.98
N LYS A 169 -14.46 -6.93 11.27
CA LYS A 169 -13.93 -6.22 12.45
C LYS A 169 -13.97 -4.70 12.32
N VAL A 170 -13.96 -4.17 11.10
CA VAL A 170 -13.99 -2.72 10.82
C VAL A 170 -15.32 -2.25 10.24
N GLU A 171 -16.18 -3.18 9.84
CA GLU A 171 -17.49 -2.87 9.27
C GLU A 171 -18.36 -1.98 10.18
N PRO A 172 -18.43 -2.20 11.52
CA PRO A 172 -19.18 -1.31 12.41
C PRO A 172 -18.65 0.13 12.37
N PHE A 173 -17.33 0.31 12.41
CA PHE A 173 -16.69 1.62 12.33
C PHE A 173 -17.02 2.32 11.01
N ARG A 174 -16.86 1.62 9.88
CA ARG A 174 -17.14 2.17 8.53
C ARG A 174 -18.60 2.57 8.37
N LYS A 175 -19.53 1.79 8.95
CA LYS A 175 -20.96 2.09 8.94
C LYS A 175 -21.28 3.37 9.71
N GLU A 176 -20.76 3.52 10.92
CA GLU A 176 -20.98 4.74 11.73
C GLU A 176 -20.28 5.96 11.11
N LEU A 177 -19.08 5.80 10.57
CA LEU A 177 -18.40 6.86 9.82
C LEU A 177 -19.23 7.29 8.60
N GLY A 178 -19.80 6.34 7.86
CA GLY A 178 -20.70 6.64 6.74
C GLY A 178 -21.91 7.47 7.15
N LYS A 179 -22.55 7.15 8.28
CA LYS A 179 -23.66 7.96 8.83
C LYS A 179 -23.19 9.36 9.21
N LEU A 180 -22.06 9.49 9.90
CA LEU A 180 -21.48 10.78 10.28
C LEU A 180 -21.23 11.66 9.05
N LEU A 181 -20.63 11.10 7.99
CA LEU A 181 -20.36 11.82 6.75
C LEU A 181 -21.65 12.30 6.06
N VAL A 182 -22.73 11.52 6.13
CA VAL A 182 -24.05 11.95 5.63
C VAL A 182 -24.58 13.13 6.43
N GLU A 183 -24.49 13.10 7.76
CA GLU A 183 -24.96 14.21 8.62
C GLU A 183 -24.12 15.48 8.44
N ILE A 184 -22.79 15.33 8.37
CA ILE A 184 -21.88 16.44 8.06
C ILE A 184 -22.25 17.09 6.72
N ARG A 185 -22.46 16.26 5.69
CA ARG A 185 -22.85 16.76 4.36
C ARG A 185 -24.18 17.51 4.40
N LYS A 186 -25.18 17.01 5.11
CA LYS A 186 -26.48 17.69 5.30
C LYS A 186 -26.29 19.05 5.96
N TYR A 187 -25.53 19.10 7.05
CA TYR A 187 -25.26 20.35 7.77
C TYR A 187 -24.62 21.42 6.87
N PHE A 188 -23.57 21.07 6.12
CA PHE A 188 -22.90 22.02 5.23
C PHE A 188 -23.75 22.40 4.02
N THR A 189 -24.55 21.48 3.46
CA THR A 189 -25.48 21.81 2.36
C THR A 189 -26.53 22.84 2.82
N ASN A 190 -27.03 22.70 4.05
CA ASN A 190 -28.03 23.62 4.60
C ASN A 190 -27.44 24.98 4.98
N LYS A 191 -26.14 25.06 5.30
CA LYS A 191 -25.46 26.32 5.66
C LYS A 191 -24.86 27.10 4.50
N ILE A 192 -24.55 26.45 3.37
CA ILE A 192 -23.95 27.10 2.19
C ILE A 192 -25.02 27.65 1.22
N MET A 193 -26.31 27.34 1.43
CA MET A 193 -27.44 27.89 0.67
C MET A 193 -28.07 29.17 1.28
N TYR A 194 -27.35 29.87 2.16
CA TYR A 194 -27.65 31.23 2.62
C TYR A 194 -26.41 32.10 2.43
#